data_AF-A0A851CZ21-F1
#
_entry.id   AF-A0A851CZ21-F1
#
_cell.length_a   1.000
_cell.length_b   1.000
_cell.length_c   1.000
_cell.angle_alpha   90.00
_cell.angle_beta   90.00
_cell.angle_gamma   90.00
#
_symmetry.space_group_name_H-M   'P 1'
#
loop_
_entity.id
_entity.type
_entity.pdbx_description
1 polymer ?
#
loop_
_entity_poly.entity_id
_entity_poly.type
_entity_poly.pdbx_seq_one_letter_code
_entity_poly.pdbx_strand_id
1 'polypeptide(L)'
;YHRWRTKETHLSKFNQTEIEAMLGSYTKVLFVRDPFQRLIATFLQGMGMNPSFSSFVQDVLDSGTHNASAAWKPLVSLCRPCLVQYDYVVMFGFHRQELGHLLRRTGLPVESILPEFTDTQVQWTYRWLSEQMFSELSVQQQKQLSHFYRWDLAAFSFSSSFLSD
;
A
#
# COMPACT_ATOMS: atom_id res chain seq x y z
N TYR A 1 -20.17 -15.16 -7.15
CA TYR A 1 -19.45 -13.97 -6.65
C TYR A 1 -19.64 -12.82 -7.62
N HIS A 2 -20.52 -11.88 -7.30
CA HIS A 2 -20.77 -10.70 -8.14
C HIS A 2 -19.60 -9.73 -8.01
N ARG A 3 -18.80 -9.62 -9.07
CA ARG A 3 -17.75 -8.61 -9.22
C ARG A 3 -18.45 -7.27 -9.45
N TRP A 4 -18.65 -6.49 -8.39
CA TRP A 4 -19.04 -5.09 -8.52
C TRP A 4 -17.93 -4.38 -9.31
N ARG A 5 -18.10 -4.21 -10.62
CA ARG A 5 -17.31 -3.28 -11.41
C ARG A 5 -17.82 -1.88 -11.08
N THR A 6 -17.44 -1.36 -9.94
CA THR A 6 -17.49 0.09 -9.70
C THR A 6 -16.64 0.74 -10.80
N LYS A 7 -17.25 1.59 -11.62
CA LYS A 7 -16.49 2.38 -12.60
C LYS A 7 -15.57 3.30 -11.80
N GLU A 8 -14.26 3.06 -11.87
CA GLU A 8 -13.27 3.96 -11.29
C GLU A 8 -13.33 5.31 -12.02
N THR A 9 -13.66 6.35 -11.27
CA THR A 9 -13.71 7.73 -11.76
C THR A 9 -12.37 8.39 -11.44
N HIS A 10 -11.59 8.69 -12.47
CA HIS A 10 -10.30 9.38 -12.30
C HIS A 10 -10.50 10.89 -12.31
N LEU A 11 -9.78 11.61 -11.44
CA LEU A 11 -9.80 13.08 -11.40
C LEU A 11 -9.42 13.71 -12.74
N SER A 12 -8.59 13.04 -13.54
CA SER A 12 -8.20 13.48 -14.90
C SER A 12 -9.35 13.60 -15.90
N LYS A 13 -10.56 13.13 -15.55
CA LYS A 13 -11.77 13.26 -16.37
C LYS A 13 -12.51 14.59 -16.15
N PHE A 14 -12.11 15.37 -15.15
CA PHE A 14 -12.74 16.63 -14.76
C PHE A 14 -11.84 17.82 -15.09
N ASN A 15 -12.42 19.02 -15.17
CA ASN A 15 -11.64 20.24 -15.32
C ASN A 15 -11.01 20.69 -13.99
N GLN A 16 -10.10 21.66 -14.04
CA GLN A 16 -9.34 22.09 -12.86
C GLN A 16 -10.25 22.59 -11.72
N THR A 17 -11.27 23.39 -12.03
CA THR A 17 -12.21 23.93 -11.04
C THR A 17 -12.99 22.82 -10.34
N GLU A 18 -13.44 21.82 -11.09
CA GLU A 18 -14.12 20.65 -10.55
C GLU A 18 -13.20 19.81 -9.66
N ILE A 19 -11.95 19.58 -10.10
CA ILE A 19 -10.95 18.87 -9.30
C ILE A 19 -10.69 19.60 -7.98
N GLU A 20 -10.50 20.92 -8.01
CA GLU A 20 -10.29 21.73 -6.82
C GLU A 20 -11.49 21.68 -5.88
N ALA A 21 -12.72 21.79 -6.41
CA ALA A 21 -13.94 21.68 -5.62
C ALA A 21 -14.07 20.28 -4.98
N MET A 22 -13.76 19.20 -5.70
CA MET A 22 -13.76 17.85 -5.15
C MET A 22 -12.70 17.67 -4.07
N LEU A 23 -11.46 18.08 -4.34
CA LEU A 23 -10.35 17.99 -3.38
C LEU A 23 -10.61 18.81 -2.11
N GLY A 24 -11.32 19.93 -2.24
CA GLY A 24 -11.70 20.80 -1.12
C GLY A 24 -12.93 20.35 -0.33
N SER A 25 -13.83 19.54 -0.90
CA SER A 25 -15.08 19.13 -0.25
C SER A 25 -15.14 17.66 0.19
N TYR A 26 -14.38 16.77 -0.46
CA TYR A 26 -14.46 15.33 -0.19
C TYR A 26 -13.48 14.91 0.92
N THR A 27 -13.85 13.86 1.67
CA THR A 27 -12.94 13.23 2.64
C THR A 27 -11.84 12.41 1.94
N LYS A 28 -10.63 12.94 2.07
CA LYS A 28 -9.30 12.47 1.69
C LYS A 28 -8.77 11.26 2.49
N VAL A 29 -8.97 10.00 2.11
CA VAL A 29 -8.36 8.86 2.85
C VAL A 29 -7.22 8.22 2.05
N LEU A 30 -6.03 8.14 2.63
CA LEU A 30 -4.88 7.43 2.08
C LEU A 30 -4.63 6.14 2.86
N PHE A 31 -4.74 4.98 2.21
CA PHE A 31 -4.32 3.70 2.78
C PHE A 31 -2.84 3.45 2.43
N VAL A 32 -2.01 3.25 3.44
CA VAL A 32 -0.59 2.94 3.29
C VAL A 32 -0.31 1.53 3.79
N ARG A 33 0.57 0.80 3.12
CA ARG A 33 1.03 -0.52 3.55
C ARG A 33 2.53 -0.57 3.38
N ASP A 34 3.18 -1.30 4.28
CA ASP A 34 4.61 -1.56 4.21
C ASP A 34 5.00 -1.99 2.76
N PRO A 35 6.01 -1.35 2.16
CA PRO A 35 6.37 -1.60 0.77
C PRO A 35 6.83 -3.04 0.53
N PHE A 36 7.50 -3.68 1.49
CA PHE A 36 7.92 -5.06 1.37
C PHE A 36 6.73 -6.02 1.37
N GLN A 37 5.76 -5.79 2.25
CA GLN A 37 4.52 -6.57 2.25
C GLN A 37 3.71 -6.38 0.96
N ARG A 38 3.75 -5.19 0.35
CA ARG A 38 3.13 -4.94 -0.97
C ARG A 38 3.81 -5.74 -2.08
N LEU A 39 5.14 -5.84 -2.05
CA LEU A 39 5.90 -6.68 -2.99
C LEU A 39 5.52 -8.14 -2.87
N ILE A 40 5.50 -8.67 -1.64
CA ILE A 40 5.10 -10.06 -1.37
C ILE A 40 3.68 -10.28 -1.88
N ALA A 41 2.71 -9.43 -1.51
CA ALA A 41 1.33 -9.59 -1.97
C ALA A 41 1.21 -9.59 -3.50
N THR A 42 1.99 -8.75 -4.17
CA THR A 42 2.00 -8.68 -5.64
C THR A 42 2.62 -9.93 -6.25
N PHE A 43 3.74 -10.42 -5.71
CA PHE A 43 4.37 -11.67 -6.13
C PHE A 43 3.41 -12.86 -5.98
N LEU A 44 2.72 -12.96 -4.84
CA LEU A 44 1.75 -14.03 -4.60
C LEU A 44 0.54 -13.96 -5.55
N GLN A 45 0.07 -12.75 -5.89
CA GLN A 45 -1.02 -12.57 -6.87
C GLN A 45 -0.59 -12.92 -8.30
N GLY A 46 0.69 -12.72 -8.62
CA GLY A 46 1.30 -13.02 -9.92
C GLY A 46 1.98 -14.38 -9.99
N MET A 47 1.71 -15.31 -9.06
CA MET A 47 2.33 -16.65 -9.03
C MET A 47 2.25 -17.31 -10.42
N GLY A 48 3.41 -17.61 -10.99
CA GLY A 48 3.57 -18.16 -12.34
C GLY A 48 4.29 -17.24 -13.34
N MET A 49 4.48 -15.95 -13.02
CA MET A 49 5.25 -15.02 -13.87
C MET A 49 6.76 -15.06 -13.59
N ASN A 50 7.14 -15.38 -12.35
CA ASN A 50 8.52 -15.34 -11.88
C ASN A 50 8.89 -16.64 -11.16
N PRO A 51 10.09 -17.21 -11.38
CA PRO A 51 10.52 -18.45 -10.75
C PRO A 51 10.83 -18.33 -9.25
N SER A 52 11.21 -17.14 -8.76
CA SER A 52 11.47 -16.89 -7.33
C SER A 52 11.12 -15.46 -6.92
N PHE A 53 11.10 -15.19 -5.61
CA PHE A 53 10.88 -13.82 -5.14
C PHE A 53 12.07 -12.92 -5.50
N SER A 54 13.28 -13.46 -5.46
CA SER A 54 14.49 -12.74 -5.88
C SER A 54 14.46 -12.32 -7.36
N SER A 55 13.99 -13.18 -8.28
CA SER A 55 13.87 -12.81 -9.68
C SER A 55 12.82 -11.72 -9.88
N PHE A 56 11.68 -11.82 -9.17
CA PHE A 56 10.65 -10.79 -9.18
C PHE A 56 11.18 -9.44 -8.66
N VAL A 57 11.96 -9.44 -7.59
CA VAL A 57 12.60 -8.21 -7.08
C VAL A 57 13.55 -7.61 -8.11
N GLN A 58 14.30 -8.43 -8.82
CA GLN A 58 15.18 -7.95 -9.88
C GLN A 58 14.36 -7.27 -10.99
N ASP A 59 13.27 -7.88 -11.46
CA ASP A 59 12.37 -7.28 -12.45
C ASP A 59 11.80 -5.92 -11.99
N VAL A 60 11.43 -5.81 -10.71
CA VAL A 60 10.93 -4.56 -10.11
C VAL A 60 12.01 -3.47 -10.14
N LEU A 61 13.24 -3.82 -9.75
CA LEU A 61 14.37 -2.90 -9.74
C LEU A 61 14.76 -2.46 -11.17
N ASP A 62 14.78 -3.39 -12.12
CA ASP A 62 15.14 -3.14 -13.52
C ASP A 62 14.07 -2.32 -14.25
N SER A 63 12.79 -2.57 -13.96
CA SER A 63 11.67 -1.79 -14.50
C SER A 63 11.70 -0.33 -14.02
N GLY A 64 12.26 -0.09 -12.83
CA GLY A 64 12.34 1.22 -12.20
C GLY A 64 10.96 1.85 -11.94
N THR A 65 10.95 3.13 -11.59
CA THR A 65 9.71 3.86 -11.25
C THR A 65 8.89 4.33 -12.47
N HIS A 66 9.51 4.36 -13.65
CA HIS A 66 8.90 4.89 -14.87
C HIS A 66 7.96 3.89 -15.56
N ASN A 67 8.31 2.60 -15.50
CA ASN A 67 7.48 1.50 -16.04
C ASN A 67 6.82 0.67 -14.93
N ALA A 68 6.88 1.13 -13.68
CA ALA A 68 6.27 0.43 -12.55
C ALA A 68 4.75 0.39 -12.66
N SER A 69 4.18 -0.83 -12.56
CA SER A 69 2.76 -0.99 -12.30
C SER A 69 2.41 -0.36 -10.95
N ALA A 70 1.15 0.06 -10.75
CA ALA A 70 0.70 0.62 -9.48
C ALA A 70 0.96 -0.32 -8.28
N ALA A 71 1.11 -1.63 -8.53
CA ALA A 71 1.29 -2.64 -7.50
C ALA A 71 2.59 -2.47 -6.70
N TRP A 72 3.72 -2.18 -7.36
CA TRP A 72 5.03 -2.02 -6.72
C TRP A 72 5.58 -0.59 -6.77
N LYS A 73 4.87 0.37 -7.36
CA LYS A 73 5.30 1.77 -7.34
C LYS A 73 5.34 2.33 -5.90
N PRO A 74 6.36 3.13 -5.52
CA PRO A 74 6.38 3.80 -4.22
C PRO A 74 5.10 4.63 -3.98
N LEU A 75 4.53 4.54 -2.78
CA LEU A 75 3.30 5.23 -2.37
C LEU A 75 3.43 6.74 -2.53
N VAL A 76 4.57 7.32 -2.15
CA VAL A 76 4.78 8.76 -2.29
C VAL A 76 4.72 9.21 -3.75
N SER A 77 5.09 8.33 -4.69
CA SER A 77 5.04 8.59 -6.12
C SER A 77 3.63 8.43 -6.68
N LEU A 78 2.90 7.42 -6.18
CA LEU A 78 1.54 7.10 -6.61
C LEU A 78 0.51 8.11 -6.06
N CYS A 79 0.59 8.41 -4.77
CA CYS A 79 -0.41 9.16 -4.02
C CYS A 79 -0.06 10.64 -3.86
N ARG A 80 1.21 11.01 -4.07
CA ARG A 80 1.69 12.40 -3.98
C ARG A 80 1.20 13.14 -2.71
N PRO A 81 1.52 12.63 -1.50
CA PRO A 81 1.06 13.21 -0.24
C PRO A 81 1.50 14.66 -0.02
N CYS A 82 2.52 15.15 -0.73
CA CYS A 82 2.92 16.55 -0.70
C CYS A 82 1.98 17.48 -1.50
N LEU A 83 1.19 16.94 -2.44
CA LEU A 83 0.27 17.72 -3.28
C LEU A 83 -1.19 17.59 -2.83
N VAL A 84 -1.56 16.45 -2.24
CA VAL A 84 -2.93 16.17 -1.79
C VAL A 84 -2.96 16.21 -0.27
N GLN A 85 -3.76 17.11 0.29
CA GLN A 85 -3.97 17.20 1.73
C GLN A 85 -4.95 16.11 2.18
N TYR A 86 -4.42 14.96 2.60
CA TYR A 86 -5.26 13.87 3.11
C TYR A 86 -5.83 14.19 4.50
N ASP A 87 -7.10 13.89 4.70
CA ASP A 87 -7.78 14.01 6.00
C ASP A 87 -7.36 12.87 6.94
N TYR A 88 -7.08 11.68 6.38
CA TYR A 88 -6.64 10.50 7.12
C TYR A 88 -5.56 9.73 6.36
N VAL A 89 -4.49 9.35 7.05
CA VAL A 89 -3.48 8.40 6.57
C VAL A 89 -3.60 7.12 7.40
N VAL A 90 -3.78 6.01 6.71
CA VAL A 90 -4.37 4.79 7.26
C VAL A 90 -3.41 3.61 6.96
N MET A 91 -2.58 3.18 7.93
CA MET A 91 -1.64 2.03 7.87
C MET A 91 -2.27 0.63 7.92
N PHE A 92 -2.09 -0.17 6.88
CA PHE A 92 -2.55 -1.57 6.77
C PHE A 92 -2.16 -2.43 7.98
N GLY A 93 -3.08 -3.28 8.45
CA GLY A 93 -2.98 -3.99 9.73
C GLY A 93 -3.83 -3.37 10.85
N PHE A 94 -4.83 -2.55 10.50
CA PHE A 94 -5.73 -1.90 11.44
C PHE A 94 -6.49 -2.88 12.31
N HIS A 95 -6.43 -2.62 13.61
CA HIS A 95 -7.32 -3.22 14.57
C HIS A 95 -8.72 -2.60 14.43
N ARG A 96 -9.74 -3.35 14.86
CA ARG A 96 -11.15 -2.91 14.83
C ARG A 96 -11.38 -1.51 15.43
N GLN A 97 -10.58 -1.14 16.42
CA GLN A 97 -10.73 0.13 17.14
C GLN A 97 -10.42 1.35 16.26
N GLU A 98 -9.36 1.28 15.44
CA GLU A 98 -8.96 2.40 14.57
C GLU A 98 -9.91 2.55 13.38
N LEU A 99 -10.34 1.43 12.79
CA LEU A 99 -11.37 1.46 11.74
C LEU A 99 -12.70 1.99 12.28
N GLY A 100 -13.11 1.56 13.48
CA GLY A 100 -14.30 2.08 14.13
C GLY A 100 -14.22 3.57 14.48
N HIS A 101 -13.03 4.11 14.74
CA HIS A 101 -12.84 5.55 14.91
C HIS A 101 -12.95 6.30 13.57
N LEU A 102 -12.37 5.77 12.50
CA LEU A 102 -12.49 6.34 11.16
C LEU A 102 -13.95 6.40 10.70
N LEU A 103 -14.70 5.29 10.83
CA LEU A 103 -16.11 5.23 10.44
C LEU A 103 -16.99 6.23 11.22
N ARG A 104 -16.74 6.42 12.52
CA ARG A 104 -17.46 7.44 13.32
C ARG A 104 -17.23 8.83 12.78
N ARG A 105 -15.98 9.17 12.45
CA ARG A 105 -15.63 10.51 11.98
C ARG A 105 -16.15 10.80 10.58
N THR A 106 -16.38 9.78 9.77
CA THR A 106 -17.00 9.93 8.44
C THR A 106 -18.53 9.93 8.49
N GLY A 107 -19.14 9.88 9.67
CA GLY A 107 -20.59 9.85 9.84
C GLY A 107 -21.23 8.52 9.42
N LEU A 108 -20.43 7.46 9.28
CA LEU A 108 -20.91 6.12 8.94
C LEU A 108 -21.31 5.35 10.22
N PRO A 109 -22.43 4.60 10.21
CA PRO A 109 -22.86 3.83 11.36
C PRO A 109 -21.86 2.70 11.69
N VAL A 110 -21.41 2.65 12.94
CA VAL A 110 -20.37 1.72 13.44
C VAL A 110 -20.91 0.32 13.67
N GLU A 111 -22.21 0.21 13.91
CA GLU A 111 -22.81 -0.96 14.56
C GLU A 111 -23.11 -2.14 13.62
N SER A 112 -22.98 -1.98 12.30
CA SER A 112 -23.41 -3.03 11.35
C SER A 112 -22.35 -3.56 10.38
N ILE A 113 -21.17 -2.94 10.24
CA ILE A 113 -20.18 -3.35 9.21
C ILE A 113 -18.73 -3.08 9.66
N LEU A 114 -18.31 -3.60 10.82
CA LEU A 114 -16.88 -3.78 11.05
C LEU A 114 -16.54 -5.23 10.72
N PRO A 115 -15.88 -5.51 9.58
CA PRO A 115 -15.39 -6.85 9.29
C PRO A 115 -14.57 -7.34 10.48
N GLU A 116 -14.74 -8.61 10.83
CA GLU A 116 -13.92 -9.23 11.83
C GLU A 116 -12.53 -9.47 11.24
N PHE A 117 -11.65 -8.47 11.33
CA PHE A 117 -10.25 -8.65 10.98
C PHE A 117 -9.61 -9.52 12.07
N THR A 118 -9.57 -10.82 11.85
CA THR A 118 -8.82 -11.78 12.69
C THR A 118 -7.32 -11.61 12.41
N ASP A 119 -6.81 -10.43 12.78
CA ASP A 119 -5.51 -9.93 12.34
C ASP A 119 -4.32 -10.68 12.94
N THR A 120 -4.45 -11.33 14.10
CA THR A 120 -3.29 -11.96 14.76
C THR A 120 -2.68 -13.10 13.96
N GLN A 121 -3.50 -13.96 13.33
CA GLN A 121 -3.00 -15.04 12.47
C GLN A 121 -2.44 -14.49 11.15
N VAL A 122 -3.05 -13.44 10.60
CA VAL A 122 -2.61 -12.81 9.35
C VAL A 122 -1.27 -12.09 9.54
N GLN A 123 -1.12 -11.30 10.61
CA GLN A 123 0.13 -10.61 10.96
C GLN A 123 1.29 -11.58 11.19
N TRP A 124 1.06 -12.67 11.95
CA TRP A 124 2.09 -13.69 12.19
C TRP A 124 2.50 -14.41 10.89
N THR A 125 1.53 -14.79 10.06
CA THR A 125 1.79 -15.41 8.75
C THR A 125 2.59 -14.47 7.85
N TYR A 126 2.27 -13.17 7.82
CA TYR A 126 3.02 -12.18 7.06
C TYR A 126 4.43 -11.96 7.59
N ARG A 127 4.67 -12.05 8.90
CA ARG A 127 6.01 -11.92 9.48
C ARG A 127 6.92 -13.06 9.02
N TRP A 128 6.50 -14.31 9.28
CA TRP A 128 7.29 -15.49 8.86
C TRP A 128 7.52 -15.50 7.34
N LEU A 129 6.48 -15.19 6.56
CA LEU A 129 6.62 -15.11 5.10
C LEU A 129 7.58 -14.00 4.68
N SER A 130 7.55 -12.84 5.36
CA SER A 130 8.49 -11.75 5.08
C SER A 130 9.92 -12.18 5.39
N GLU A 131 10.17 -12.87 6.50
CA GLU A 131 11.50 -13.40 6.83
C GLU A 131 12.00 -14.35 5.73
N GLN A 132 11.15 -15.29 5.28
CA GLN A 132 11.48 -16.22 4.20
C GLN A 132 11.80 -15.49 2.89
N MET A 133 10.91 -14.60 2.45
CA MET A 133 11.08 -13.85 1.20
C MET A 133 12.30 -12.92 1.26
N PHE A 134 12.56 -12.30 2.40
CA PHE A 134 13.73 -11.42 2.59
C PHE A 134 15.04 -12.21 2.54
N SER A 135 15.03 -13.45 3.06
CA SER A 135 16.20 -14.35 3.03
C SER A 135 16.57 -14.81 1.61
N GLU A 136 15.65 -14.78 0.65
CA GLU A 136 15.95 -15.07 -0.77
C GLU A 136 16.75 -13.94 -1.45
N LEU A 137 16.81 -12.75 -0.85
CA LEU A 137 17.42 -11.58 -1.46
C LEU A 137 18.91 -11.47 -1.12
N SER A 138 19.71 -11.15 -2.13
CA SER A 138 21.10 -10.74 -1.91
C SER A 138 21.18 -9.42 -1.13
N VAL A 139 22.28 -9.21 -0.41
CA VAL A 139 22.55 -7.95 0.32
C VAL A 139 22.47 -6.73 -0.62
N GLN A 140 22.86 -6.90 -1.89
CA GLN A 140 22.75 -5.84 -2.88
C GLN A 140 21.29 -5.50 -3.21
N GLN A 141 20.46 -6.52 -3.46
CA GLN A 141 19.03 -6.32 -3.72
C GLN A 141 18.32 -5.68 -2.51
N GLN A 142 18.65 -6.10 -1.29
CA GLN A 142 18.10 -5.49 -0.07
C GLN A 142 18.39 -3.99 -0.02
N LYS A 143 19.66 -3.58 -0.19
CA LYS A 143 20.05 -2.16 -0.22
C LYS A 143 19.38 -1.39 -1.35
N GLN A 144 19.29 -1.99 -2.54
CA GLN A 144 18.62 -1.37 -3.68
C GLN A 144 17.13 -1.18 -3.43
N LEU A 145 16.45 -2.15 -2.80
CA LEU A 145 15.04 -2.02 -2.42
C LEU A 145 14.83 -0.95 -1.36
N SER A 146 15.66 -0.93 -0.30
CA SER A 146 15.60 0.12 0.72
C SER A 146 15.78 1.51 0.10
N HIS A 147 16.73 1.66 -0.83
CA HIS A 147 16.90 2.90 -1.57
C HIS A 147 15.71 3.22 -2.49
N PHE A 148 15.16 2.23 -3.19
CA PHE A 148 14.01 2.38 -4.09
C PHE A 148 12.76 2.90 -3.34
N TYR A 149 12.52 2.41 -2.13
CA TYR A 149 11.38 2.81 -1.28
C TYR A 149 11.72 3.87 -0.23
N ARG A 150 12.92 4.46 -0.24
CA ARG A 150 13.40 5.38 0.81
C ARG A 150 12.44 6.49 1.18
N TRP A 151 11.70 7.03 0.21
CA TRP A 151 10.75 8.11 0.44
C TRP A 151 9.44 7.62 1.08
N ASP A 152 9.02 6.39 0.82
CA ASP A 152 7.91 5.78 1.54
C ASP A 152 8.30 5.55 3.00
N LEU A 153 9.51 5.02 3.24
CA LEU A 153 10.05 4.77 4.58
C LEU A 153 10.24 6.08 5.38
N ALA A 154 10.57 7.18 4.70
CA ALA A 154 10.68 8.50 5.34
C ALA A 154 9.32 9.16 5.59
N ALA A 155 8.35 8.96 4.69
CA ALA A 155 7.04 9.60 4.79
C ALA A 155 6.09 8.89 5.76
N PHE A 156 6.26 7.58 5.95
CA PHE A 156 5.36 6.75 6.75
C PHE A 156 6.13 5.89 7.75
N SER A 157 5.62 5.79 8.98
CA SER A 157 6.29 5.06 10.07
C SER A 157 6.07 3.54 9.98
N PHE A 158 6.84 2.85 9.13
CA PHE A 158 6.83 1.39 9.05
C PHE A 158 7.79 0.75 10.07
N SER A 159 7.40 0.74 11.34
CA SER A 159 8.26 0.34 12.47
C SER A 159 8.80 -1.11 12.42
N SER A 160 8.20 -1.98 11.61
CA SER A 160 8.59 -3.38 11.45
C SER A 160 9.00 -3.73 10.01
N SER A 161 9.39 -2.72 9.22
CA SER A 161 9.77 -2.95 7.83
C SER A 161 11.14 -3.63 7.75
N PHE A 162 11.23 -4.66 6.92
CA PHE A 162 12.51 -5.29 6.56
C PHE A 162 13.40 -4.40 5.68
N LEU A 163 12.85 -3.31 5.14
CA LEU A 163 13.57 -2.38 4.29
C LEU A 163 14.09 -1.15 5.04
N SER A 164 13.74 -1.00 6.31
CA SER A 164 14.32 0.03 7.18
C SER A 164 15.65 -0.47 7.73
N ASP A 165 16.71 0.34 7.61
CA ASP A 165 18.04 0.04 8.17
C ASP A 165 18.00 -0.11 9.70
#